data_AF-A0A5N7CHU5-F1
#
_entry.id   AF-A0A5N7CHU5-F1
#
_cell.length_a   1.000
_cell.length_b   1.000
_cell.length_c   1.000
_cell.angle_alpha   90.00
_cell.angle_beta   90.00
_cell.angle_gamma   90.00
#
_symmetry.space_group_name_H-M   'P 1'
#
loop_
_entity.id
_entity.type
_entity.pdbx_description
1 polymer ?
#
loop_
_entity_poly.entity_id
_entity_poly.type
_entity_poly.pdbx_seq_one_letter_code
_entity_poly.pdbx_strand_id
1 'polypeptide(L)'
;MSVQQFVHFDLTALKALEVSRKCVAQVSEKGSIRRCKKPIGKDRFKAIVAFYEDHHGTSPSGLPLSKLAELCSCHNHRTVDCILDAVEQWTREIGDTDCLPSKALPDSNAPLTPQKTKDDRRRSSLSPDSFEANTQHDSREKVDAKIIELLNMPKKTDTEWHVVYIFSHVKIPNKFKVGHTTKMEDRLEVWAKCYPDLIVKGFTTCTDAKKVEKLVHAELDQRRQKHQCENCKSKPVSHGEWFEKSLSDICRIVKGWAKFVDNAYLENGHVKPEYKSPFTGFSHDDERWQDWIQEELRRNMIPSTPAPELAENTTKTTSSESLATESTTGTDCFESSEALSSPMLPITCSFPRVEENVSHLSSAAEKVLPLQPYASREEKVTALDIGKSIISMLSGISS
;
A
#
# COMPACT_ATOMS: atom_id res chain seq x y z
N MET A 1 17.67 -22.89 -8.52
CA MET A 1 18.41 -22.23 -7.44
C MET A 1 17.37 -21.62 -6.51
N SER A 2 17.39 -22.00 -5.24
CA SER A 2 16.59 -21.32 -4.22
C SER A 2 17.18 -19.92 -3.99
N VAL A 3 16.40 -18.99 -3.45
CA VAL A 3 16.92 -17.66 -3.13
C VAL A 3 17.93 -17.72 -2.00
N GLN A 4 17.79 -18.67 -1.06
CA GLN A 4 18.83 -18.94 -0.07
C GLN A 4 20.19 -19.20 -0.74
N GLN A 5 20.26 -20.08 -1.74
CA GLN A 5 21.48 -20.31 -2.53
C GLN A 5 21.98 -19.09 -3.30
N PHE A 6 21.11 -18.13 -3.58
CA PHE A 6 21.44 -16.92 -4.34
C PHE A 6 21.79 -15.72 -3.43
N VAL A 7 21.30 -15.69 -2.19
CA VAL A 7 21.46 -14.55 -1.28
C VAL A 7 22.46 -14.80 -0.16
N HIS A 8 22.98 -16.02 -0.01
CA HIS A 8 24.21 -16.21 0.76
C HIS A 8 25.40 -15.39 0.24
N PHE A 9 25.25 -14.75 -0.94
CA PHE A 9 26.18 -13.76 -1.50
C PHE A 9 27.63 -14.23 -1.50
N ASP A 10 27.82 -15.54 -1.66
CA ASP A 10 29.10 -16.19 -1.67
C ASP A 10 29.53 -16.53 -3.11
N LEU A 11 30.79 -16.93 -3.26
CA LEU A 11 31.30 -17.37 -4.55
C LEU A 11 30.54 -18.58 -5.12
N THR A 12 29.84 -19.35 -4.29
CA THR A 12 29.02 -20.49 -4.72
C THR A 12 27.78 -20.02 -5.48
N ALA A 13 27.08 -19.02 -4.93
CA ALA A 13 25.93 -18.36 -5.55
C ALA A 13 26.31 -17.74 -6.91
N LEU A 14 27.45 -17.04 -6.95
CA LEU A 14 27.95 -16.42 -8.17
C LEU A 14 28.28 -17.46 -9.25
N LYS A 15 28.95 -18.56 -8.89
CA LYS A 15 29.24 -19.67 -9.83
C LYS A 15 27.95 -20.33 -10.34
N ALA A 16 26.94 -20.51 -9.49
CA ALA A 16 25.64 -21.05 -9.91
C ALA A 16 24.90 -20.11 -10.88
N LEU A 17 25.00 -18.80 -10.68
CA LEU A 17 24.51 -17.79 -11.62
C LEU A 17 25.31 -17.79 -12.92
N GLU A 18 26.63 -17.99 -12.86
CA GLU A 18 27.49 -18.03 -14.03
C GLU A 18 27.14 -19.17 -14.98
N VAL A 19 26.86 -20.34 -14.41
CA VAL A 19 26.43 -21.53 -15.17
C VAL A 19 25.02 -21.34 -15.72
N SER A 20 24.11 -20.74 -14.96
CA SER A 20 22.71 -20.67 -15.35
C SER A 20 22.36 -19.46 -16.23
N ARG A 21 22.92 -18.28 -15.93
CA ARG A 21 22.62 -16.96 -16.53
C ARG A 21 21.12 -16.70 -16.72
N LYS A 22 20.35 -17.07 -15.70
CA LYS A 22 18.88 -17.13 -15.77
C LYS A 22 18.23 -16.18 -14.80
N CYS A 23 17.11 -15.60 -15.23
CA CYS A 23 16.25 -14.75 -14.45
C CYS A 23 15.71 -15.50 -13.22
N VAL A 24 15.85 -14.85 -12.08
CA VAL A 24 15.46 -15.34 -10.74
C VAL A 24 14.12 -14.78 -10.25
N ALA A 25 13.45 -13.95 -11.06
CA ALA A 25 12.11 -13.46 -10.73
C ALA A 25 11.15 -14.65 -10.53
N GLN A 26 10.30 -14.53 -9.51
CA GLN A 26 9.24 -15.47 -9.24
C GLN A 26 8.08 -15.24 -10.21
N VAL A 27 7.54 -16.31 -10.77
CA VAL A 27 6.38 -16.29 -11.66
C VAL A 27 5.35 -17.30 -11.16
N SER A 28 4.07 -16.94 -11.23
CA SER A 28 2.96 -17.85 -10.97
C SER A 28 2.50 -18.45 -12.30
N GLU A 29 2.64 -19.75 -12.45
CA GLU A 29 2.18 -20.47 -13.64
C GLU A 29 1.30 -21.64 -13.19
N LYS A 30 0.01 -21.59 -13.57
CA LYS A 30 -0.99 -22.62 -13.23
C LYS A 30 -1.09 -22.90 -11.72
N GLY A 31 -1.09 -21.84 -10.91
CA GLY A 31 -1.15 -21.94 -9.44
C GLY A 31 0.14 -22.44 -8.77
N SER A 32 1.18 -22.75 -9.55
CA SER A 32 2.49 -23.13 -9.02
C SER A 32 3.49 -21.98 -9.12
N ILE A 33 4.19 -21.74 -8.02
CA ILE A 33 5.23 -20.72 -7.94
C ILE A 33 6.54 -21.28 -8.51
N ARG A 34 7.13 -20.60 -9.51
CA ARG A 34 8.36 -21.01 -10.18
C ARG A 34 9.30 -19.83 -10.41
N ARG A 35 10.53 -20.10 -10.86
CA ARG A 35 11.48 -19.08 -11.33
C ARG A 35 11.35 -18.91 -12.85
N CYS A 36 11.43 -17.67 -13.33
CA CYS A 36 11.29 -17.33 -14.74
C CYS A 36 12.23 -18.12 -15.66
N LYS A 37 13.50 -18.32 -15.27
CA LYS A 37 14.50 -19.08 -16.05
C LYS A 37 14.78 -18.55 -17.47
N LYS A 38 14.28 -17.37 -17.85
CA LYS A 38 14.68 -16.70 -19.10
C LYS A 38 16.13 -16.22 -19.00
N PRO A 39 16.91 -16.25 -20.09
CA PRO A 39 18.30 -15.82 -20.06
C PRO A 39 18.43 -14.33 -19.72
N ILE A 40 19.52 -14.00 -19.04
CA ILE A 40 19.95 -12.62 -18.76
C ILE A 40 21.09 -12.28 -19.73
N GLY A 41 21.12 -11.04 -20.23
CA GLY A 41 22.17 -10.57 -21.15
C GLY A 41 23.57 -10.60 -20.52
N LYS A 42 24.61 -10.84 -21.35
CA LYS A 42 26.01 -10.95 -20.91
C LYS A 42 26.50 -9.71 -20.15
N ASP A 43 26.16 -8.52 -20.61
CA ASP A 43 26.59 -7.27 -19.96
C ASP A 43 26.00 -7.13 -18.56
N ARG A 44 24.77 -7.59 -18.37
CA ARG A 44 24.14 -7.61 -17.05
C ARG A 44 24.78 -8.64 -16.16
N PHE A 45 25.14 -9.81 -16.70
CA PHE A 45 25.89 -10.79 -15.93
C PHE A 45 27.24 -10.22 -15.47
N LYS A 46 27.95 -9.48 -16.33
CA LYS A 46 29.16 -8.75 -15.94
C LYS A 46 28.89 -7.74 -14.82
N ALA A 47 27.77 -7.03 -14.87
CA ALA A 47 27.36 -6.13 -13.79
C ALA A 47 26.96 -6.85 -12.50
N ILE A 48 26.42 -8.09 -12.57
CA ILE A 48 26.20 -8.93 -11.38
C ILE A 48 27.54 -9.32 -10.76
N VAL A 49 28.53 -9.72 -11.57
CA VAL A 49 29.88 -10.06 -11.07
C VAL A 49 30.50 -8.86 -10.36
N ALA A 50 30.52 -7.68 -11.00
CA ALA A 50 31.03 -6.46 -10.39
C ALA A 50 30.28 -6.11 -9.09
N PHE A 51 28.95 -6.25 -9.08
CA PHE A 51 28.16 -6.03 -7.87
C PHE A 51 28.55 -6.97 -6.73
N TYR A 52 28.84 -8.24 -7.02
CA TYR A 52 29.30 -9.21 -6.02
C TYR A 52 30.70 -8.88 -5.50
N GLU A 53 31.61 -8.44 -6.38
CA GLU A 53 32.94 -7.99 -5.98
C GLU A 53 32.88 -6.75 -5.07
N ASP A 54 32.05 -5.77 -5.42
CA ASP A 54 31.88 -4.51 -4.67
C ASP A 54 31.26 -4.72 -3.28
N HIS A 55 30.44 -5.76 -3.11
CA HIS A 55 29.70 -6.03 -1.88
C HIS A 55 30.18 -7.29 -1.16
N HIS A 56 31.34 -7.86 -1.54
CA HIS A 56 31.90 -9.01 -0.88
C HIS A 56 32.19 -8.70 0.61
N GLY A 57 31.56 -9.44 1.52
CA GLY A 57 31.65 -9.22 2.97
C GLY A 57 30.62 -8.25 3.54
N THR A 58 29.71 -7.71 2.72
CA THR A 58 28.55 -6.97 3.21
C THR A 58 27.57 -7.95 3.86
N SER A 59 27.04 -7.61 5.04
CA SER A 59 25.97 -8.40 5.67
C SER A 59 24.77 -8.53 4.71
N PRO A 60 24.08 -9.69 4.65
CA PRO A 60 22.89 -9.86 3.82
C PRO A 60 21.84 -8.75 3.99
N SER A 61 21.72 -8.19 5.19
CA SER A 61 20.80 -7.10 5.52
C SER A 61 21.21 -5.73 4.96
N GLY A 62 22.47 -5.56 4.58
CA GLY A 62 23.04 -4.33 4.03
C GLY A 62 23.15 -4.31 2.51
N LEU A 63 22.74 -5.38 1.82
CA LEU A 63 22.82 -5.47 0.38
C LEU A 63 21.75 -4.58 -0.30
N PRO A 64 22.11 -3.83 -1.37
CA PRO A 64 21.12 -3.10 -2.16
C PRO A 64 20.29 -4.05 -3.02
N LEU A 65 19.32 -4.73 -2.39
CA LEU A 65 18.49 -5.77 -3.01
C LEU A 65 17.74 -5.29 -4.25
N SER A 66 17.33 -4.04 -4.31
CA SER A 66 16.67 -3.46 -5.49
C SER A 66 17.57 -3.47 -6.71
N LYS A 67 18.85 -3.12 -6.55
CA LYS A 67 19.83 -3.13 -7.63
C LYS A 67 20.14 -4.56 -8.07
N LEU A 68 20.28 -5.47 -7.11
CA LEU A 68 20.49 -6.88 -7.39
C LEU A 68 19.29 -7.50 -8.14
N ALA A 69 18.06 -7.20 -7.70
CA ALA A 69 16.82 -7.66 -8.33
C ALA A 69 16.69 -7.13 -9.75
N GLU A 70 17.04 -5.85 -9.96
CA GLU A 70 17.12 -5.26 -11.29
C GLU A 70 18.06 -6.08 -12.18
N LEU A 71 19.31 -6.27 -11.75
CA LEU A 71 20.38 -6.97 -12.49
C LEU A 71 20.04 -8.43 -12.82
N CYS A 72 19.36 -9.10 -11.89
CA CYS A 72 19.06 -10.53 -11.98
C CYS A 72 17.71 -10.83 -12.65
N SER A 73 17.02 -9.80 -13.16
CA SER A 73 15.75 -9.94 -13.88
C SER A 73 15.93 -9.91 -15.40
N CYS A 74 15.15 -10.71 -16.14
CA CYS A 74 15.08 -10.58 -17.60
C CYS A 74 14.30 -9.32 -18.00
N HIS A 75 14.30 -8.97 -19.29
CA HIS A 75 13.61 -7.80 -19.81
C HIS A 75 12.14 -7.71 -19.35
N ASN A 76 11.40 -8.82 -19.40
CA ASN A 76 9.97 -8.86 -19.02
C ASN A 76 9.71 -8.69 -17.52
N HIS A 77 10.73 -8.82 -16.67
CA HIS A 77 10.61 -8.69 -15.20
C HIS A 77 11.44 -7.52 -14.67
N ARG A 78 11.81 -6.57 -15.55
CA ARG A 78 12.55 -5.35 -15.17
C ARG A 78 11.61 -4.16 -14.92
N THR A 79 10.31 -4.38 -14.90
CA THR A 79 9.34 -3.39 -14.44
C THR A 79 9.56 -3.12 -12.96
N VAL A 80 9.24 -1.90 -12.51
CA VAL A 80 9.36 -1.51 -11.10
C VAL A 80 8.64 -2.50 -10.18
N ASP A 81 7.40 -2.90 -10.51
CA ASP A 81 6.62 -3.83 -9.70
C ASP A 81 7.30 -5.20 -9.51
N CYS A 82 7.76 -5.82 -10.60
CA CYS A 82 8.51 -7.08 -10.53
C CYS A 82 9.79 -6.98 -9.67
N ILE A 83 10.47 -5.83 -9.72
CA ILE A 83 11.67 -5.59 -8.89
C ILE A 83 11.26 -5.49 -7.42
N LEU A 84 10.19 -4.77 -7.10
CA LEU A 84 9.67 -4.66 -5.73
C LEU A 84 9.21 -6.01 -5.18
N ASP A 85 8.48 -6.79 -5.98
CA ASP A 85 8.04 -8.13 -5.60
C ASP A 85 9.24 -9.06 -5.33
N ALA A 86 10.28 -8.98 -6.16
CA ALA A 86 11.51 -9.73 -5.96
C ALA A 86 12.25 -9.29 -4.68
N VAL A 87 12.36 -7.98 -4.43
CA VAL A 87 13.00 -7.45 -3.21
C VAL A 87 12.24 -7.90 -1.97
N GLU A 88 10.92 -7.76 -1.96
CA GLU A 88 10.09 -8.17 -0.83
C GLU A 88 10.21 -9.68 -0.58
N GLN A 89 10.15 -10.47 -1.65
CA GLN A 89 10.37 -11.91 -1.56
C GLN A 89 11.72 -12.24 -0.92
N TRP A 90 12.80 -11.67 -1.45
CA TRP A 90 14.15 -11.98 -0.97
C TRP A 90 14.33 -11.51 0.46
N THR A 91 13.79 -10.34 0.81
CA THR A 91 13.80 -9.84 2.19
C THR A 91 13.15 -10.84 3.15
N ARG A 92 12.02 -11.47 2.79
CA ARG A 92 11.41 -12.53 3.60
C ARG A 92 12.31 -13.76 3.69
N GLU A 93 12.82 -14.24 2.55
CA GLU A 93 13.65 -15.46 2.49
C GLU A 93 15.01 -15.30 3.22
N ILE A 94 15.53 -14.07 3.33
CA ILE A 94 16.73 -13.72 4.12
C ILE A 94 16.37 -13.51 5.61
N GLY A 95 15.19 -12.94 5.90
CA GLY A 95 14.74 -12.68 7.26
C GLY A 95 14.37 -13.95 8.03
N ASP A 96 13.85 -14.97 7.35
CA ASP A 96 13.40 -16.23 7.96
C ASP A 96 14.55 -17.18 8.38
N THR A 97 15.81 -16.75 8.27
CA THR A 97 16.99 -17.60 8.57
C THR A 97 17.20 -17.89 10.07
N ASP A 98 16.38 -17.32 10.97
CA ASP A 98 16.37 -17.70 12.39
C ASP A 98 15.77 -19.11 12.63
N CYS A 99 15.28 -19.79 11.58
CA CYS A 99 14.78 -21.16 11.66
C CYS A 99 15.51 -22.10 10.69
N LEU A 100 16.70 -22.59 11.06
CA LEU A 100 17.15 -23.99 10.88
C LEU A 100 18.45 -24.25 11.68
N PRO A 101 18.65 -25.49 12.19
CA PRO A 101 19.62 -25.80 13.22
C PRO A 101 21.04 -25.92 12.67
N SER A 102 21.96 -25.37 13.46
CA SER A 102 23.41 -25.52 13.36
C SER A 102 23.84 -26.95 13.03
N LYS A 103 24.46 -27.13 11.86
CA LYS A 103 25.54 -28.11 11.70
C LYS A 103 26.85 -27.32 11.78
N ALA A 104 27.45 -27.38 12.95
CA ALA A 104 28.74 -26.79 13.28
C ALA A 104 29.83 -27.21 12.29
N LEU A 105 30.58 -26.21 11.82
CA LEU A 105 31.98 -26.34 11.42
C LEU A 105 32.81 -25.68 12.53
N PRO A 106 34.01 -26.22 12.84
CA PRO A 106 34.63 -26.03 14.14
C PRO A 106 35.19 -24.62 14.33
N ASP A 107 35.04 -24.17 15.57
CA ASP A 107 35.70 -23.01 16.17
C ASP A 107 37.20 -22.96 15.85
N SER A 108 37.65 -21.80 15.39
CA SER A 108 39.01 -21.36 15.62
C SER A 108 38.98 -19.99 16.26
N ASN A 109 39.17 -19.99 17.57
CA ASN A 109 39.35 -18.84 18.44
C ASN A 109 40.35 -17.83 17.90
N ALA A 110 40.00 -16.55 17.96
CA ALA A 110 40.92 -15.47 18.35
C ALA A 110 40.12 -14.29 18.93
N PRO A 111 40.31 -13.93 20.21
CA PRO A 111 39.70 -12.74 20.79
C PRO A 111 40.49 -11.51 20.34
N LEU A 112 39.89 -10.68 19.48
CA LEU A 112 40.38 -9.33 19.24
C LEU A 112 39.73 -8.37 20.25
N THR A 113 40.63 -7.84 21.07
CA THR A 113 40.46 -6.76 22.06
C THR A 113 39.47 -5.66 21.66
N PRO A 114 38.77 -5.04 22.64
CA PRO A 114 37.92 -3.89 22.38
C PRO A 114 38.79 -2.68 22.01
N GLN A 115 38.75 -2.28 20.73
CA GLN A 115 39.18 -0.94 20.35
C GLN A 115 38.18 0.07 20.93
N LYS A 116 38.62 0.82 21.94
CA LYS A 116 37.99 2.06 22.39
C LYS A 116 38.06 3.09 21.25
N THR A 117 37.10 3.08 20.33
CA THR A 117 36.84 4.22 19.45
C THR A 117 36.23 5.33 20.29
N LYS A 118 36.94 6.46 20.38
CA LYS A 118 36.55 7.72 21.05
C LYS A 118 35.42 8.47 20.31
N ASP A 119 34.38 7.76 19.88
CA ASP A 119 33.18 8.37 19.28
C ASP A 119 31.95 8.09 20.15
N ASP A 120 32.03 8.51 21.41
CA ASP A 120 30.88 8.59 22.33
C ASP A 120 29.97 9.81 22.03
N ARG A 121 30.16 10.48 20.89
CA ARG A 121 29.34 11.66 20.54
C ARG A 121 28.03 11.21 19.90
N ARG A 122 27.00 11.12 20.76
CA ARG A 122 25.58 10.84 20.48
C ARG A 122 25.25 9.39 20.14
N ARG A 123 25.51 8.49 21.08
CA ARG A 123 24.70 7.27 21.14
C ARG A 123 23.25 7.69 21.39
N SER A 124 22.38 7.53 20.38
CA SER A 124 20.99 7.97 20.43
C SER A 124 20.29 7.43 21.67
N SER A 125 19.76 8.35 22.49
CA SER A 125 18.99 8.09 23.71
C SER A 125 17.57 7.57 23.43
N LEU A 126 17.25 7.26 22.17
CA LEU A 126 15.96 6.70 21.77
C LEU A 126 15.66 5.41 22.55
N SER A 127 14.74 5.54 23.51
CA SER A 127 14.15 4.46 24.31
C SER A 127 12.80 4.08 23.70
N PRO A 128 12.36 2.82 23.76
CA PRO A 128 10.98 2.42 23.45
C PRO A 128 9.92 3.30 24.12
N ASP A 129 10.22 3.81 25.32
CA ASP A 129 9.34 4.61 26.16
C ASP A 129 9.27 6.09 25.76
N SER A 130 10.12 6.55 24.82
CA SER A 130 10.05 7.93 24.31
C SER A 130 8.90 8.16 23.32
N PHE A 131 8.09 7.12 23.07
CA PHE A 131 6.92 7.14 22.22
C PHE A 131 5.67 7.07 23.07
N GLU A 132 4.82 8.07 22.88
CA GLU A 132 3.56 8.21 23.60
C GLU A 132 2.41 7.98 22.63
N ALA A 133 1.41 7.23 23.06
CA ALA A 133 0.17 7.09 22.31
C ALA A 133 -0.45 8.48 22.10
N ASN A 134 -0.91 8.76 20.88
CA ASN A 134 -1.61 10.00 20.63
C ASN A 134 -3.02 9.95 21.27
N THR A 135 -3.18 10.64 22.39
CA THR A 135 -4.48 10.75 23.10
C THR A 135 -5.51 11.57 22.34
N GLN A 136 -5.07 12.38 21.37
CA GLN A 136 -5.92 13.12 20.45
C GLN A 136 -6.06 12.32 19.15
N HIS A 137 -6.88 11.27 19.19
CA HIS A 137 -7.30 10.56 17.99
C HIS A 137 -8.76 10.86 17.68
N ASP A 138 -9.07 10.85 16.39
CA ASP A 138 -10.42 11.01 15.88
C ASP A 138 -11.28 9.78 16.26
N SER A 139 -12.59 10.00 16.49
CA SER A 139 -13.53 8.87 16.60
C SER A 139 -13.58 8.10 15.29
N ARG A 140 -14.06 6.85 15.31
CA ARG A 140 -14.11 6.03 14.10
C ARG A 140 -14.91 6.70 12.97
N GLU A 141 -16.02 7.35 13.31
CA GLU A 141 -16.87 8.09 12.37
C GLU A 141 -16.14 9.31 11.81
N LYS A 142 -15.35 10.01 12.63
CA LYS A 142 -14.50 11.12 12.17
C LYS A 142 -13.37 10.65 11.27
N VAL A 143 -12.77 9.50 11.57
CA VAL A 143 -11.78 8.85 10.69
C VAL A 143 -12.42 8.51 9.35
N ASP A 144 -13.61 7.93 9.33
CA ASP A 144 -14.32 7.61 8.09
C ASP A 144 -14.65 8.87 7.29
N ALA A 145 -15.17 9.91 7.94
CA ALA A 145 -15.47 11.18 7.29
C ALA A 145 -14.21 11.80 6.66
N LYS A 146 -13.09 11.76 7.38
CA LYS A 146 -11.79 12.26 6.91
C LYS A 146 -11.25 11.47 5.73
N ILE A 147 -11.39 10.15 5.74
CA ILE A 147 -11.00 9.31 4.60
C ILE A 147 -11.88 9.62 3.39
N ILE A 148 -13.20 9.73 3.56
CA ILE A 148 -14.14 10.10 2.48
C ILE A 148 -13.80 11.49 1.92
N GLU A 149 -13.50 12.47 2.78
CA GLU A 149 -13.06 13.80 2.36
C GLU A 149 -11.77 13.72 1.52
N LEU A 150 -10.77 12.97 2.02
CA LEU A 150 -9.51 12.75 1.31
C LEU A 150 -9.72 12.05 -0.03
N LEU A 151 -10.66 11.12 -0.13
CA LEU A 151 -11.01 10.45 -1.38
C LEU A 151 -11.59 11.43 -2.40
N ASN A 152 -12.48 12.32 -1.95
CA ASN A 152 -13.14 13.31 -2.81
C ASN A 152 -12.23 14.47 -3.23
N MET A 153 -11.13 14.71 -2.52
CA MET A 153 -10.12 15.67 -2.99
C MET A 153 -9.52 15.20 -4.33
N PRO A 154 -9.27 16.11 -5.29
CA PRO A 154 -8.58 15.74 -6.52
C PRO A 154 -7.21 15.12 -6.24
N LYS A 155 -6.89 14.06 -6.98
CA LYS A 155 -5.54 13.50 -7.08
C LYS A 155 -4.68 14.43 -7.92
N LYS A 156 -3.41 14.59 -7.53
CA LYS A 156 -2.45 15.30 -8.37
C LYS A 156 -2.22 14.52 -9.66
N THR A 157 -2.31 15.22 -10.79
CA THR A 157 -2.03 14.67 -12.12
C THR A 157 -0.54 14.72 -12.45
N ASP A 158 0.31 14.52 -11.44
CA ASP A 158 1.74 14.45 -11.69
C ASP A 158 2.04 13.10 -12.35
N THR A 159 2.89 13.13 -13.37
CA THR A 159 3.35 11.90 -14.06
C THR A 159 4.56 11.31 -13.37
N GLU A 160 5.16 12.03 -12.42
CA GLU A 160 6.27 11.54 -11.62
C GLU A 160 5.78 10.57 -10.55
N TRP A 161 6.31 9.34 -10.60
CA TRP A 161 6.11 8.37 -9.54
C TRP A 161 6.80 8.83 -8.27
N HIS A 162 6.07 8.83 -7.18
CA HIS A 162 6.57 9.17 -5.85
C HIS A 162 6.54 7.95 -4.94
N VAL A 163 7.27 8.03 -3.83
CA VAL A 163 7.48 6.91 -2.91
C VAL A 163 6.81 7.18 -1.58
N VAL A 164 5.99 6.24 -1.12
CA VAL A 164 5.61 6.11 0.30
C VAL A 164 6.56 5.12 0.95
N TYR A 165 7.27 5.52 1.99
CA TYR A 165 8.22 4.68 2.71
C TYR A 165 7.73 4.34 4.11
N ILE A 166 8.23 3.21 4.60
CA ILE A 166 8.03 2.70 5.95
C ILE A 166 9.42 2.47 6.52
N PHE A 167 9.72 3.08 7.67
CA PHE A 167 10.92 2.75 8.42
C PHE A 167 10.62 2.55 9.89
N SER A 168 11.52 1.86 10.57
CA SER A 168 11.53 1.65 12.02
C SER A 168 12.88 2.07 12.58
N HIS A 169 13.06 1.95 13.89
CA HIS A 169 14.36 2.14 14.53
C HIS A 169 14.76 0.86 15.25
N VAL A 170 16.04 0.48 15.20
CA VAL A 170 16.56 -0.77 15.79
C VAL A 170 16.13 -0.98 17.25
N LYS A 171 16.09 0.09 18.05
CA LYS A 171 15.71 0.01 19.47
C LYS A 171 14.20 0.01 19.73
N ILE A 172 13.37 0.22 18.73
CA ILE A 172 11.92 0.45 18.90
C ILE A 172 11.16 -0.49 17.97
N PRO A 173 11.07 -1.78 18.34
CA PRO A 173 10.33 -2.75 17.55
C PRO A 173 8.84 -2.39 17.52
N ASN A 174 8.15 -2.83 16.47
CA ASN A 174 6.69 -2.70 16.28
C ASN A 174 6.13 -1.26 16.19
N LYS A 175 7.01 -0.24 16.14
CA LYS A 175 6.62 1.13 15.80
C LYS A 175 7.26 1.52 14.48
N PHE A 176 6.45 2.07 13.59
CA PHE A 176 6.88 2.39 12.24
C PHE A 176 6.48 3.80 11.88
N LYS A 177 7.39 4.51 11.21
CA LYS A 177 7.13 5.79 10.59
C LYS A 177 6.72 5.57 9.15
N VAL A 178 5.61 6.18 8.77
CA VAL A 178 5.13 6.20 7.39
C VAL A 178 5.22 7.62 6.88
N GLY A 179 5.88 7.81 5.74
CA GLY A 179 5.86 9.10 5.07
C GLY A 179 6.05 9.00 3.57
N HIS A 180 5.98 10.14 2.87
CA HIS A 180 6.24 10.20 1.44
C HIS A 180 7.49 11.02 1.08
N THR A 181 8.03 10.76 -0.12
CA THR A 181 9.11 11.53 -0.73
C THR A 181 9.16 11.35 -2.24
N THR A 182 9.80 12.29 -2.94
CA THR A 182 10.19 12.16 -4.35
C THR A 182 11.62 11.60 -4.49
N LYS A 183 12.45 11.73 -3.45
CA LYS A 183 13.84 11.27 -3.39
C LYS A 183 14.09 10.53 -2.08
N MET A 184 14.36 9.23 -2.15
CA MET A 184 14.42 8.37 -0.98
C MET A 184 15.68 8.67 -0.14
N GLU A 185 16.82 8.76 -0.81
CA GLU A 185 18.14 8.95 -0.21
C GLU A 185 18.19 10.24 0.61
N ASP A 186 17.85 11.37 -0.02
CA ASP A 186 17.79 12.69 0.63
C ASP A 186 16.88 12.67 1.87
N ARG A 187 15.73 12.00 1.77
CA ARG A 187 14.76 11.94 2.87
C ARG A 187 15.23 11.08 4.03
N LEU A 188 15.87 9.95 3.75
CA LEU A 188 16.43 9.08 4.78
C LEU A 188 17.61 9.75 5.48
N GLU A 189 18.44 10.50 4.77
CA GLU A 189 19.53 11.27 5.38
C GLU A 189 18.99 12.32 6.36
N VAL A 190 17.90 13.00 5.99
CA VAL A 190 17.20 13.93 6.90
C VAL A 190 16.69 13.21 8.14
N TRP A 191 16.08 12.02 7.98
CA TRP A 191 15.58 11.26 9.12
C TRP A 191 16.67 10.66 9.99
N ALA A 192 17.82 10.27 9.43
CA ALA A 192 18.96 9.74 10.17
C ALA A 192 19.50 10.73 11.20
N LYS A 193 19.30 12.04 11.00
CA LYS A 193 19.64 13.08 12.00
C LYS A 193 18.79 12.98 13.25
N CYS A 194 17.50 12.66 13.11
CA CYS A 194 16.59 12.55 14.24
C CYS A 194 16.53 11.10 14.79
N TYR A 195 16.74 10.11 13.93
CA TYR A 195 16.69 8.68 14.20
C TYR A 195 17.92 7.99 13.58
N PRO A 196 19.11 8.13 14.18
CA PRO A 196 20.27 7.33 13.75
C PRO A 196 19.91 5.85 13.88
N ASP A 197 20.47 4.99 13.04
CA ASP A 197 20.14 3.55 13.01
C ASP A 197 18.67 3.25 12.63
N LEU A 198 18.03 4.15 11.87
CA LEU A 198 16.76 3.83 11.22
C LEU A 198 16.94 2.65 10.25
N ILE A 199 15.92 1.80 10.18
CA ILE A 199 15.87 0.65 9.29
C ILE A 199 14.67 0.82 8.37
N VAL A 200 14.92 0.98 7.08
CA VAL A 200 13.87 0.96 6.06
C VAL A 200 13.25 -0.43 6.02
N LYS A 201 11.93 -0.51 6.16
CA LYS A 201 11.18 -1.77 6.21
C LYS A 201 10.40 -2.03 4.93
N GLY A 202 10.09 -0.98 4.17
CA GLY A 202 9.43 -1.12 2.89
C GLY A 202 9.22 0.24 2.25
N PHE A 203 8.87 0.21 0.97
CA PHE A 203 8.40 1.38 0.25
C PHE A 203 7.46 0.96 -0.87
N THR A 204 6.63 1.88 -1.34
CA THR A 204 5.66 1.65 -2.41
C THR A 204 5.63 2.87 -3.30
N THR A 205 5.83 2.66 -4.60
CA THR A 205 5.69 3.69 -5.62
C THR A 205 4.23 3.87 -5.98
N CYS A 206 3.80 5.11 -6.15
CA CYS A 206 2.46 5.44 -6.62
C CYS A 206 2.45 6.84 -7.25
N THR A 207 1.38 7.12 -7.99
CA THR A 207 1.21 8.36 -8.75
C THR A 207 0.85 9.58 -7.89
N ASP A 208 0.39 9.37 -6.64
CA ASP A 208 0.17 10.47 -5.67
C ASP A 208 0.51 10.01 -4.24
N ALA A 209 1.81 9.87 -3.96
CA ALA A 209 2.29 9.41 -2.65
C ALA A 209 1.86 10.29 -1.48
N LYS A 210 1.64 11.59 -1.71
CA LYS A 210 1.17 12.51 -0.67
C LYS A 210 -0.27 12.18 -0.27
N LYS A 211 -1.14 11.90 -1.24
CA LYS A 211 -2.51 11.47 -0.97
C LYS A 211 -2.54 10.11 -0.29
N VAL A 212 -1.73 9.16 -0.76
CA VAL A 212 -1.60 7.84 -0.14
C VAL A 212 -1.14 7.96 1.32
N GLU A 213 -0.10 8.76 1.60
CA GLU A 213 0.36 9.02 2.97
C GLU A 213 -0.78 9.54 3.85
N LYS A 214 -1.54 10.54 3.38
CA LYS A 214 -2.67 11.10 4.14
C LYS A 214 -3.76 10.07 4.44
N LEU A 215 -4.09 9.21 3.47
CA LEU A 215 -5.09 8.15 3.64
C LEU A 215 -4.61 7.11 4.67
N VAL A 216 -3.35 6.65 4.55
CA VAL A 216 -2.73 5.74 5.53
C VAL A 216 -2.72 6.36 6.93
N HIS A 217 -2.36 7.65 7.01
CA HIS A 217 -2.32 8.42 8.25
C HIS A 217 -3.69 8.58 8.91
N ALA A 218 -4.76 8.68 8.11
CA ALA A 218 -6.12 8.77 8.60
C ALA A 218 -6.64 7.40 9.07
N GLU A 219 -6.39 6.32 8.31
CA GLU A 219 -6.79 4.96 8.71
C GLU A 219 -6.09 4.52 10.00
N LEU A 220 -4.81 4.86 10.16
CA LEU A 220 -4.01 4.51 11.33
C LEU A 220 -4.09 5.53 12.48
N ASP A 221 -5.04 6.48 12.45
CA ASP A 221 -5.09 7.59 13.41
C ASP A 221 -5.15 7.12 14.87
N GLN A 222 -5.95 6.08 15.15
CA GLN A 222 -6.08 5.48 16.48
C GLN A 222 -4.82 4.71 16.95
N ARG A 223 -3.91 4.39 16.03
CA ARG A 223 -2.64 3.72 16.31
C ARG A 223 -1.46 4.68 16.28
N ARG A 224 -1.72 5.98 16.12
CA ARG A 224 -0.71 7.03 15.99
C ARG A 224 0.04 7.23 17.31
N GLN A 225 1.36 7.35 17.20
CA GLN A 225 2.31 7.59 18.27
C GLN A 225 2.98 8.94 18.05
N LYS A 226 3.26 9.64 19.14
CA LYS A 226 4.00 10.90 19.17
C LYS A 226 5.36 10.65 19.78
N HIS A 227 6.37 11.33 19.24
CA HIS A 227 7.73 11.30 19.75
C HIS A 227 8.28 12.73 19.83
N GLN A 228 8.64 13.18 21.03
CA GLN A 228 9.32 14.45 21.22
C GLN A 228 10.80 14.30 20.84
N CYS A 229 11.16 14.80 19.67
CA CYS A 229 12.53 14.69 19.18
C CYS A 229 13.38 15.88 19.61
N GLU A 230 14.41 15.61 20.41
CA GLU A 230 15.42 16.59 20.82
C GLU A 230 16.49 16.84 19.75
N ASN A 231 16.61 15.93 18.78
CA ASN A 231 17.64 15.99 17.74
C ASN A 231 17.26 16.88 16.55
N CYS A 232 15.98 17.23 16.41
CA CYS A 232 15.55 18.02 15.27
C CYS A 232 15.74 19.51 15.54
N LYS A 233 16.58 20.17 14.72
CA LYS A 233 16.84 21.63 14.78
C LYS A 233 17.30 22.09 16.18
N SER A 234 17.26 23.41 16.43
CA SER A 234 17.63 24.04 17.71
C SER A 234 16.55 23.96 18.79
N LYS A 235 15.39 23.35 18.51
CA LYS A 235 14.26 23.24 19.44
C LYS A 235 13.59 21.87 19.29
N PRO A 236 13.13 21.24 20.39
CA PRO A 236 12.40 19.98 20.33
C PRO A 236 11.20 20.04 19.38
N VAL A 237 11.03 19.02 18.55
CA VAL A 237 9.91 18.89 17.60
C VAL A 237 9.16 17.60 17.86
N SER A 238 7.84 17.69 17.97
CA SER A 238 6.96 16.53 18.07
C SER A 238 6.76 15.88 16.71
N HIS A 239 7.21 14.64 16.56
CA HIS A 239 6.90 13.82 15.38
C HIS A 239 5.64 12.99 15.65
N GLY A 240 4.57 13.26 14.91
CA GLY A 240 3.31 12.53 15.05
C GLY A 240 3.11 11.41 14.05
N GLU A 241 4.04 11.16 13.13
CA GLU A 241 3.86 10.26 11.97
C GLU A 241 4.34 8.83 12.25
N TRP A 242 4.28 8.40 13.51
CA TRP A 242 4.62 7.04 13.93
C TRP A 242 3.37 6.26 14.25
N PHE A 243 3.41 4.95 14.03
CA PHE A 243 2.27 4.07 14.20
C PHE A 243 2.69 2.77 14.88
N GLU A 244 1.89 2.32 15.84
CA GLU A 244 2.08 1.04 16.52
C GLU A 244 1.11 0.00 15.93
N LYS A 245 1.64 -0.85 15.06
CA LYS A 245 0.92 -1.95 14.39
C LYS A 245 1.94 -2.95 13.83
N SER A 246 1.51 -4.14 13.43
CA SER A 246 2.42 -5.10 12.79
C SER A 246 2.98 -4.56 11.47
N LEU A 247 4.21 -4.93 11.11
CA LEU A 247 4.81 -4.51 9.83
C LEU A 247 3.96 -5.00 8.65
N SER A 248 3.46 -6.23 8.72
CA SER A 248 2.62 -6.82 7.67
C SER A 248 1.38 -5.96 7.41
N ASP A 249 0.72 -5.51 8.46
CA ASP A 249 -0.46 -4.66 8.33
C ASP A 249 -0.15 -3.29 7.74
N ILE A 250 0.92 -2.64 8.20
CA ILE A 250 1.29 -1.32 7.67
C ILE A 250 1.64 -1.44 6.19
N CYS A 251 2.40 -2.46 5.80
CA CYS A 251 2.68 -2.75 4.40
C CYS A 251 1.40 -3.00 3.60
N ARG A 252 0.46 -3.80 4.12
CA ARG A 252 -0.84 -4.07 3.49
C ARG A 252 -1.63 -2.77 3.28
N ILE A 253 -1.73 -1.92 4.29
CA ILE A 253 -2.47 -0.65 4.26
C ILE A 253 -1.86 0.33 3.25
N VAL A 254 -0.53 0.51 3.29
CA VAL A 254 0.17 1.37 2.32
C VAL A 254 -0.03 0.87 0.89
N LYS A 255 0.11 -0.43 0.64
CA LYS A 255 -0.08 -1.03 -0.68
C LYS A 255 -1.54 -0.94 -1.15
N GLY A 256 -2.50 -1.15 -0.25
CA GLY A 256 -3.93 -1.04 -0.56
C GLY A 256 -4.29 0.35 -1.04
N TRP A 257 -3.92 1.38 -0.27
CA TRP A 257 -4.16 2.77 -0.65
C TRP A 257 -3.42 3.20 -1.92
N ALA A 258 -2.16 2.78 -2.09
CA ALA A 258 -1.41 3.04 -3.31
C ALA A 258 -2.12 2.49 -4.55
N LYS A 259 -2.49 1.20 -4.51
CA LYS A 259 -3.24 0.56 -5.61
C LYS A 259 -4.57 1.25 -5.87
N PHE A 260 -5.31 1.60 -4.82
CA PHE A 260 -6.56 2.31 -4.96
C PHE A 260 -6.35 3.66 -5.68
N VAL A 261 -5.42 4.49 -5.21
CA VAL A 261 -5.15 5.81 -5.80
C VAL A 261 -4.67 5.72 -7.26
N ASP A 262 -3.90 4.69 -7.60
CA ASP A 262 -3.42 4.47 -8.96
C ASP A 262 -4.55 4.03 -9.92
N ASN A 263 -5.56 3.31 -9.44
CA ASN A 263 -6.60 2.71 -10.29
C ASN A 263 -7.95 3.44 -10.26
N ALA A 264 -8.30 4.07 -9.14
CA ALA A 264 -9.64 4.60 -8.89
C ALA A 264 -9.84 6.05 -9.34
N TYR A 265 -8.81 6.71 -9.85
CA TYR A 265 -8.88 8.10 -10.29
C TYR A 265 -8.80 8.21 -11.82
N LEU A 266 -9.55 9.16 -12.36
CA LEU A 266 -9.49 9.61 -13.75
C LEU A 266 -8.27 10.52 -13.96
N GLU A 267 -7.94 10.77 -15.23
CA GLU A 267 -6.88 11.71 -15.61
C GLU A 267 -7.15 13.14 -15.14
N ASN A 268 -8.41 13.53 -14.95
CA ASN A 268 -8.80 14.83 -14.39
C ASN A 268 -8.64 14.89 -12.85
N GLY A 269 -8.12 13.83 -12.22
CA GLY A 269 -7.87 13.76 -10.79
C GLY A 269 -9.10 13.45 -9.94
N HIS A 270 -10.28 13.26 -10.51
CA HIS A 270 -11.47 12.85 -9.75
C HIS A 270 -11.60 11.33 -9.66
N VAL A 271 -12.26 10.85 -8.60
CA VAL A 271 -12.59 9.42 -8.47
C VAL A 271 -13.50 9.00 -9.62
N LYS A 272 -13.20 7.84 -10.22
CA LYS A 272 -13.98 7.22 -11.27
C LYS A 272 -15.42 6.94 -10.78
N PRO A 273 -16.47 7.24 -11.56
CA PRO A 273 -17.86 7.07 -11.13
C PRO A 273 -18.22 5.63 -10.72
N GLU A 274 -17.53 4.63 -11.26
CA GLU A 274 -17.72 3.22 -10.91
C GLU A 274 -17.27 2.85 -9.49
N TYR A 275 -16.45 3.67 -8.84
CA TYR A 275 -16.04 3.46 -7.44
C TYR A 275 -17.04 4.11 -6.50
N LYS A 276 -17.74 3.29 -5.70
CA LYS A 276 -18.74 3.79 -4.75
C LYS A 276 -18.10 4.06 -3.41
N SER A 277 -17.99 5.35 -3.05
CA SER A 277 -17.55 5.75 -1.71
C SER A 277 -18.47 5.15 -0.66
N PRO A 278 -17.93 4.57 0.43
CA PRO A 278 -18.74 4.09 1.53
C PRO A 278 -19.33 5.28 2.31
N PHE A 279 -20.31 5.01 3.17
CA PHE A 279 -20.85 5.98 4.12
C PHE A 279 -20.08 5.93 5.44
N THR A 280 -20.14 6.99 6.24
CA THR A 280 -19.48 7.04 7.56
C THR A 280 -20.05 5.97 8.49
N GLY A 281 -19.19 5.20 9.16
CA GLY A 281 -19.64 4.14 10.06
C GLY A 281 -20.17 2.89 9.34
N PHE A 282 -19.76 2.65 8.09
CA PHE A 282 -20.22 1.49 7.31
C PHE A 282 -19.84 0.13 7.90
N SER A 283 -18.86 0.09 8.80
CA SER A 283 -18.44 -1.13 9.48
C SER A 283 -17.75 -0.82 10.81
N HIS A 284 -17.86 -1.76 11.75
CA HIS A 284 -17.14 -1.73 13.02
C HIS A 284 -15.80 -2.46 12.98
N ASP A 285 -15.41 -3.03 11.83
CA ASP A 285 -14.13 -3.70 11.66
C ASP A 285 -12.97 -2.69 11.60
N ASP A 286 -11.85 -3.05 12.23
CA ASP A 286 -10.60 -2.31 12.15
C ASP A 286 -10.00 -2.40 10.74
N GLU A 287 -10.31 -3.45 9.98
CA GLU A 287 -9.82 -3.69 8.61
C GLU A 287 -10.77 -3.21 7.51
N ARG A 288 -11.92 -2.59 7.88
CA ARG A 288 -13.02 -2.23 6.97
C ARG A 288 -12.59 -1.49 5.70
N TRP A 289 -11.58 -0.61 5.79
CA TRP A 289 -11.10 0.17 4.66
C TRP A 289 -10.29 -0.69 3.70
N GLN A 290 -9.48 -1.62 4.22
CA GLN A 290 -8.72 -2.55 3.38
C GLN A 290 -9.66 -3.55 2.70
N ASP A 291 -10.68 -4.04 3.39
CA ASP A 291 -11.70 -4.92 2.81
C ASP A 291 -12.48 -4.20 1.70
N TRP A 292 -12.91 -2.96 1.96
CA TRP A 292 -13.60 -2.15 0.97
C TRP A 292 -12.71 -1.86 -0.26
N ILE A 293 -11.45 -1.49 -0.07
CA ILE A 293 -10.49 -1.28 -1.17
C ILE A 293 -10.37 -2.55 -2.01
N GLN A 294 -10.17 -3.71 -1.38
CA GLN A 294 -10.01 -4.97 -2.09
C GLN A 294 -11.25 -5.31 -2.91
N GLU A 295 -12.44 -5.12 -2.34
CA GLU A 295 -13.70 -5.41 -3.01
C GLU A 295 -13.97 -4.45 -4.18
N GLU A 296 -13.71 -3.15 -4.04
CA GLU A 296 -13.85 -2.18 -5.13
C GLU A 296 -12.85 -2.42 -6.26
N LEU A 297 -11.59 -2.72 -5.92
CA LEU A 297 -10.59 -3.08 -6.93
C LEU A 297 -10.99 -4.37 -7.65
N ARG A 298 -11.48 -5.38 -6.93
CA ARG A 298 -11.95 -6.63 -7.52
C ARG A 298 -13.13 -6.40 -8.48
N ARG A 299 -14.13 -5.60 -8.08
CA ARG A 299 -15.29 -5.28 -8.92
C ARG A 299 -14.89 -4.59 -10.22
N ASN A 300 -13.99 -3.61 -10.14
CA ASN A 300 -13.62 -2.76 -11.27
C ASN A 300 -12.49 -3.34 -12.14
N MET A 301 -11.78 -4.36 -11.67
CA MET A 301 -10.80 -5.12 -12.48
C MET A 301 -11.40 -6.34 -13.18
N ILE A 302 -12.63 -6.74 -12.86
CA ILE A 302 -13.38 -7.71 -13.66
C ILE A 302 -13.90 -6.94 -14.88
N PRO A 303 -13.57 -7.35 -16.12
CA PRO A 303 -14.17 -6.73 -17.30
C PRO A 303 -15.69 -6.84 -17.18
N SER A 304 -16.38 -5.70 -17.09
CA SER A 304 -17.82 -5.63 -17.21
C SER A 304 -18.20 -6.27 -18.54
N THR A 305 -18.58 -7.54 -18.50
CA THR A 305 -19.10 -8.22 -19.69
C THR A 305 -20.38 -7.47 -20.03
N PRO A 306 -20.55 -6.95 -21.26
CA PRO A 306 -21.79 -6.31 -21.63
C PRO A 306 -22.90 -7.34 -21.40
N ALA A 307 -23.91 -6.96 -20.60
CA ALA A 307 -25.13 -7.74 -20.50
C ALA A 307 -25.68 -7.96 -21.92
N PRO A 308 -26.20 -9.15 -22.26
CA PRO A 308 -26.80 -9.36 -23.56
C PRO A 308 -27.94 -8.35 -23.70
N GLU A 309 -27.83 -7.44 -24.66
CA GLU A 309 -28.95 -6.60 -25.07
C GLU A 309 -30.12 -7.52 -25.36
N LEU A 310 -31.20 -7.29 -24.62
CA LEU A 310 -32.50 -7.88 -24.84
C LEU A 310 -32.92 -7.45 -26.26
N ALA A 311 -32.77 -8.33 -27.23
CA ALA A 311 -33.25 -8.09 -28.59
C ALA A 311 -34.78 -7.99 -28.54
N GLU A 312 -35.28 -6.76 -28.52
CA GLU A 312 -36.69 -6.48 -28.76
C GLU A 312 -37.06 -6.84 -30.20
N ASN A 313 -38.19 -7.54 -30.28
CA ASN A 313 -38.87 -8.04 -31.45
C ASN A 313 -38.90 -7.05 -32.63
N THR A 314 -38.60 -7.55 -33.83
CA THR A 314 -39.21 -7.02 -35.06
C THR A 314 -39.72 -8.15 -35.92
N THR A 315 -41.01 -8.07 -36.21
CA THR A 315 -41.87 -8.98 -36.96
C THR A 315 -41.48 -9.18 -38.43
N LYS A 316 -41.54 -10.45 -38.85
CA LYS A 316 -42.00 -11.01 -40.14
C LYS A 316 -41.80 -10.20 -41.43
N THR A 317 -41.10 -10.81 -42.39
CA THR A 317 -41.61 -10.95 -43.77
C THR A 317 -41.13 -12.27 -44.39
N THR A 318 -42.09 -12.89 -45.06
CA THR A 318 -42.23 -14.23 -45.65
C THR A 318 -41.39 -14.49 -46.91
N SER A 319 -41.21 -15.78 -47.24
CA SER A 319 -41.14 -16.40 -48.60
C SER A 319 -39.92 -17.35 -48.73
N SER A 320 -40.13 -18.67 -48.54
CA SER A 320 -40.24 -19.71 -49.61
C SER A 320 -38.88 -20.35 -49.91
N GLU A 321 -38.69 -21.61 -50.30
CA GLU A 321 -39.45 -22.87 -50.38
C GLU A 321 -38.47 -23.87 -51.03
N SER A 322 -38.43 -25.13 -50.57
CA SER A 322 -37.92 -26.40 -51.20
C SER A 322 -37.19 -27.28 -50.16
N LEU A 323 -37.75 -28.40 -49.66
CA LEU A 323 -37.90 -29.75 -50.27
C LEU A 323 -36.56 -30.27 -50.85
N ALA A 324 -35.92 -31.32 -50.34
CA ALA A 324 -36.38 -32.71 -50.16
C ALA A 324 -35.39 -33.47 -49.22
N THR A 325 -35.85 -34.21 -48.19
CA THR A 325 -35.92 -35.70 -48.07
C THR A 325 -34.63 -36.45 -48.43
N GLU A 326 -34.16 -37.52 -47.80
CA GLU A 326 -34.51 -38.37 -46.64
C GLU A 326 -33.34 -39.40 -46.58
N SER A 327 -32.94 -39.91 -45.42
CA SER A 327 -32.66 -41.36 -45.25
C SER A 327 -32.22 -41.71 -43.83
N THR A 328 -33.12 -42.47 -43.23
CA THR A 328 -33.14 -43.24 -41.99
C THR A 328 -32.10 -44.35 -41.93
N THR A 329 -31.69 -44.70 -40.70
CA THR A 329 -31.37 -46.04 -40.11
C THR A 329 -30.18 -45.87 -39.17
N GLY A 330 -30.12 -46.34 -37.93
CA GLY A 330 -30.84 -47.27 -37.06
C GLY A 330 -29.85 -47.50 -35.89
N THR A 331 -30.20 -47.60 -34.61
CA THR A 331 -30.79 -48.77 -33.94
C THR A 331 -30.09 -48.87 -32.57
N ASP A 332 -30.88 -48.91 -31.48
CA ASP A 332 -30.69 -49.58 -30.17
C ASP A 332 -29.49 -49.22 -29.26
N CYS A 333 -29.50 -49.31 -27.92
CA CYS A 333 -30.46 -49.58 -26.85
C CYS A 333 -29.73 -49.38 -25.48
N PHE A 334 -30.49 -49.50 -24.38
CA PHE A 334 -30.18 -49.57 -22.92
C PHE A 334 -30.33 -48.24 -22.14
N GLU A 335 -31.44 -48.06 -21.40
CA GLU A 335 -31.70 -48.50 -20.00
C GLU A 335 -30.70 -47.88 -19.01
N SER A 336 -31.00 -47.28 -17.87
CA SER A 336 -32.18 -46.94 -17.06
C SER A 336 -31.70 -45.76 -16.18
N SER A 337 -32.50 -44.89 -15.57
CA SER A 337 -33.35 -45.20 -14.41
C SER A 337 -34.07 -43.93 -13.91
N GLU A 338 -35.38 -44.09 -13.74
CA GLU A 338 -36.29 -43.59 -12.70
C GLU A 338 -36.05 -42.23 -12.03
N ALA A 339 -37.07 -41.39 -12.22
CA ALA A 339 -37.40 -40.20 -11.45
C ALA A 339 -38.10 -40.55 -10.12
N LEU A 340 -37.90 -39.72 -9.10
CA LEU A 340 -38.83 -39.57 -7.98
C LEU A 340 -39.09 -38.08 -7.72
N SER A 341 -40.38 -37.75 -7.81
CA SER A 341 -41.05 -36.46 -7.66
C SER A 341 -41.00 -35.88 -6.23
N SER A 342 -40.75 -34.57 -6.12
CA SER A 342 -41.69 -33.51 -5.63
C SER A 342 -41.41 -33.04 -4.18
N PRO A 343 -41.90 -31.87 -3.71
CA PRO A 343 -42.56 -30.75 -4.40
C PRO A 343 -41.97 -29.35 -4.09
N MET A 344 -42.29 -28.38 -4.95
CA MET A 344 -42.21 -26.94 -4.63
C MET A 344 -43.36 -26.51 -3.73
N LEU A 345 -43.08 -25.59 -2.79
CA LEU A 345 -44.09 -24.73 -2.16
C LEU A 345 -43.68 -23.25 -2.30
N PRO A 346 -44.66 -22.34 -2.47
CA PRO A 346 -44.44 -20.92 -2.68
C PRO A 346 -44.25 -20.19 -1.35
N ILE A 347 -43.22 -19.34 -1.24
CA ILE A 347 -43.13 -18.36 -0.16
C ILE A 347 -43.68 -17.04 -0.68
N THR A 348 -44.89 -16.74 -0.24
CA THR A 348 -45.58 -15.46 -0.38
C THR A 348 -44.88 -14.36 0.44
N CYS A 349 -44.58 -13.24 -0.21
CA CYS A 349 -44.23 -11.99 0.45
C CYS A 349 -45.37 -11.50 1.35
N SER A 350 -45.05 -11.09 2.57
CA SER A 350 -45.91 -10.26 3.41
C SER A 350 -45.03 -9.32 4.23
N PHE A 351 -45.10 -8.04 3.90
CA PHE A 351 -44.51 -6.95 4.68
C PHE A 351 -45.38 -6.70 5.92
N PRO A 352 -44.81 -6.55 7.13
CA PRO A 352 -45.55 -5.97 8.23
C PRO A 352 -45.62 -4.44 8.07
N ARG A 353 -46.85 -3.98 7.81
CA ARG A 353 -47.34 -2.62 7.99
C ARG A 353 -47.29 -2.28 9.48
N VAL A 354 -46.47 -1.31 9.87
CA VAL A 354 -46.57 -0.70 11.21
C VAL A 354 -47.37 0.60 11.05
N GLU A 355 -48.52 0.60 11.72
CA GLU A 355 -49.49 1.68 11.76
C GLU A 355 -48.96 2.87 12.57
N GLU A 356 -49.23 4.07 12.04
CA GLU A 356 -49.20 5.33 12.77
C GLU A 356 -50.13 5.27 13.97
N ASN A 357 -49.65 5.73 15.12
CA ASN A 357 -50.51 6.11 16.22
C ASN A 357 -50.28 7.59 16.54
N VAL A 358 -51.20 8.41 16.03
CA VAL A 358 -51.35 9.82 16.36
C VAL A 358 -52.27 9.90 17.58
N SER A 359 -51.82 10.52 18.66
CA SER A 359 -52.69 11.08 19.70
C SER A 359 -52.02 12.25 20.44
N HIS A 360 -52.36 13.45 19.96
CA HIS A 360 -52.70 14.67 20.68
C HIS A 360 -51.87 15.21 21.87
N LEU A 361 -51.23 16.34 21.59
CA LEU A 361 -51.35 17.67 22.22
C LEU A 361 -51.16 17.82 23.75
N SER A 362 -50.17 18.64 24.12
CA SER A 362 -50.46 19.76 25.01
C SER A 362 -49.60 20.98 24.69
N SER A 363 -50.27 22.14 24.72
CA SER A 363 -49.85 23.46 24.27
C SER A 363 -49.07 24.20 25.37
N ALA A 364 -48.05 24.99 25.00
CA ALA A 364 -47.65 26.16 25.78
C ALA A 364 -46.92 27.21 24.92
N ALA A 365 -47.71 28.23 24.58
CA ALA A 365 -47.40 29.66 24.59
C ALA A 365 -46.19 30.20 23.79
N GLU A 366 -46.54 30.87 22.69
CA GLU A 366 -45.78 31.95 22.07
C GLU A 366 -45.38 33.05 23.07
N LYS A 367 -44.12 33.50 22.98
CA LYS A 367 -43.76 34.89 23.19
C LYS A 367 -42.91 35.35 22.03
N VAL A 368 -43.44 36.36 21.34
CA VAL A 368 -42.91 36.98 20.14
C VAL A 368 -42.38 38.38 20.48
N LEU A 369 -41.27 38.73 19.82
CA LEU A 369 -40.64 40.05 19.56
C LEU A 369 -39.84 40.76 20.70
N PRO A 370 -38.87 41.65 20.37
CA PRO A 370 -38.56 42.22 19.05
C PRO A 370 -37.10 42.16 18.56
N LEU A 371 -36.96 42.18 17.22
CA LEU A 371 -35.77 42.65 16.48
C LEU A 371 -35.59 44.16 16.65
N GLN A 372 -34.35 44.61 16.84
CA GLN A 372 -33.85 45.93 16.41
C GLN A 372 -32.37 45.80 15.98
N PRO A 373 -31.88 46.72 15.12
CA PRO A 373 -30.76 46.50 14.18
C PRO A 373 -29.43 47.11 14.68
N TYR A 374 -28.46 47.31 13.76
CA TYR A 374 -27.10 47.89 13.88
C TYR A 374 -25.98 46.83 13.94
N ALA A 375 -24.87 46.91 13.21
CA ALA A 375 -24.42 47.85 12.19
C ALA A 375 -23.38 47.13 11.32
N SER A 376 -23.39 47.42 10.02
CA SER A 376 -22.32 47.14 9.08
C SER A 376 -21.01 47.77 9.53
N ARG A 377 -19.94 46.98 9.64
CA ARG A 377 -18.57 47.50 9.66
C ARG A 377 -17.81 46.85 8.51
N GLU A 378 -17.76 47.59 7.40
CA GLU A 378 -16.77 47.40 6.35
C GLU A 378 -15.39 47.67 6.95
N GLU A 379 -14.52 46.66 6.96
CA GLU A 379 -13.10 46.86 7.24
C GLU A 379 -12.32 46.61 5.96
N LYS A 380 -11.97 47.70 5.28
CA LYS A 380 -11.01 47.73 4.18
C LYS A 380 -9.65 47.33 4.73
N VAL A 381 -9.23 46.09 4.50
CA VAL A 381 -7.83 45.69 4.70
C VAL A 381 -7.05 46.05 3.43
N THR A 382 -6.32 47.15 3.53
CA THR A 382 -5.36 47.62 2.53
C THR A 382 -4.22 46.63 2.34
N ALA A 383 -3.82 46.43 1.09
CA ALA A 383 -2.66 45.65 0.67
C ALA A 383 -1.36 46.34 1.12
N LEU A 384 -0.92 46.06 2.35
CA LEU A 384 0.41 46.41 2.87
C LEU A 384 0.64 45.72 4.22
N ASP A 385 0.79 44.39 4.23
CA ASP A 385 1.47 43.68 5.33
C ASP A 385 1.99 42.27 4.99
N ILE A 386 2.01 41.89 3.70
CA ILE A 386 2.72 40.69 3.23
C ILE A 386 4.11 41.14 2.76
N GLY A 387 5.01 41.42 3.70
CA GLY A 387 6.33 41.95 3.34
C GLY A 387 7.27 42.16 4.51
N LYS A 388 7.46 41.17 5.40
CA LYS A 388 8.50 41.22 6.45
C LYS A 388 8.98 39.87 7.01
N SER A 389 9.00 38.82 6.20
CA SER A 389 9.75 37.59 6.55
C SER A 389 10.44 36.89 5.37
N ILE A 390 10.77 37.67 4.33
CA ILE A 390 11.70 37.27 3.28
C ILE A 390 12.67 38.46 3.13
N ILE A 391 13.71 38.49 3.98
CA ILE A 391 15.02 39.16 3.85
C ILE A 391 15.73 38.94 5.20
N SER A 392 16.37 37.78 5.36
CA SER A 392 17.46 37.56 6.33
C SER A 392 18.24 36.27 6.00
N MET A 393 18.53 36.04 4.71
CA MET A 393 19.38 34.92 4.27
C MET A 393 20.39 35.29 3.18
N LEU A 394 20.78 36.56 3.08
CA LEU A 394 21.90 36.98 2.24
C LEU A 394 22.68 38.09 2.92
N SER A 395 23.57 37.72 3.85
CA SER A 395 24.78 38.48 4.24
C SER A 395 25.59 37.61 5.21
N GLY A 396 26.69 37.02 4.73
CA GLY A 396 27.58 36.21 5.57
C GLY A 396 28.59 35.34 4.83
N ILE A 397 29.11 35.80 3.69
CA ILE A 397 30.39 35.31 3.11
C ILE A 397 31.25 36.55 2.89
N SER A 398 32.20 36.79 3.78
CA SER A 398 33.58 37.17 3.47
C SER A 398 34.33 37.52 4.75
N SER A 399 35.55 36.97 4.83
CA SER A 399 36.65 37.22 5.78
C SER A 399 36.63 36.42 7.08
#